data_AF-A0A383E394-F1
#
_entry.id   AF-A0A383E394-F1
#
_cell.length_a   1.000
_cell.length_b   1.000
_cell.length_c   1.000
_cell.angle_alpha   90.00
_cell.angle_beta   90.00
_cell.angle_gamma   90.00
#
_symmetry.space_group_name_H-M   'P 1'
#
loop_
_entity.id
_entity.type
_entity.pdbx_description
1 polymer ?
#
loop_
_entity_poly.entity_id
_entity_poly.type
_entity_poly.pdbx_seq_one_letter_code
_entity_poly.pdbx_strand_id
1 'polypeptide(L)'
;EVEFCFDPLYWAMHDCYSTTYPNQSQFQAWRAGFREGVKMCLVQGKKPSVDEFKDLVHKQNMNNLTIWHNIGRDVENGIWAMVGAREGTHLTMLSNDWDYTQVRSFDWLENYWNDKNRQEKLNPEETYMKLGRGLRRLDLPYLNYNAEHSAFFKHHYLSNWTNRGLMVREID
;
A
#
# COMPACT_ATOMS: atom_id res chain seq x y z
N GLU A 1 -1.04 14.28 12.85
CA GLU A 1 -0.46 12.94 13.06
C GLU A 1 -1.49 11.91 12.63
N VAL A 2 -1.07 10.92 11.83
CA VAL A 2 -1.91 9.80 11.39
C VAL A 2 -1.52 8.52 12.10
N GLU A 3 -2.51 7.86 12.69
CA GLU A 3 -2.42 6.58 13.37
C GLU A 3 -3.49 5.69 12.75
N PHE A 4 -3.06 4.53 12.25
CA PHE A 4 -3.87 3.62 11.43
C PHE A 4 -4.50 2.48 12.25
N CYS A 5 -4.03 2.30 13.49
CA CYS A 5 -4.22 1.06 14.26
C CYS A 5 -4.78 1.27 15.68
N PHE A 6 -5.08 2.51 16.09
CA PHE A 6 -5.53 2.78 17.46
C PHE A 6 -6.86 3.52 17.44
N ASP A 7 -7.92 2.78 17.79
CA ASP A 7 -9.15 3.35 18.33
C ASP A 7 -8.93 3.53 19.84
N PRO A 8 -9.40 4.60 20.51
CA PRO A 8 -9.30 4.74 21.97
C PRO A 8 -9.91 3.58 22.76
N LEU A 9 -10.81 2.82 22.15
CA LEU A 9 -11.46 1.63 22.70
C LEU A 9 -10.76 0.32 22.25
N TYR A 10 -9.65 0.41 21.52
CA TYR A 10 -8.92 -0.76 21.05
C TYR A 10 -8.35 -1.55 22.24
N TRP A 11 -8.75 -2.81 22.34
CA TRP A 11 -8.25 -3.75 23.32
C TRP A 11 -7.56 -4.92 22.60
N ALA A 12 -6.28 -5.13 22.87
CA ALA A 12 -5.54 -6.24 22.27
C ALA A 12 -6.06 -7.58 22.83
N MET A 13 -6.80 -8.32 22.00
CA MET A 13 -7.21 -9.69 22.32
C MET A 13 -6.11 -10.65 21.88
N HIS A 14 -5.22 -10.99 22.81
CA HIS A 14 -4.21 -12.03 22.58
C HIS A 14 -4.90 -13.36 22.23
N ASP A 15 -4.30 -14.11 21.30
CA ASP A 15 -4.76 -15.43 20.83
C ASP A 15 -6.15 -15.50 20.17
N CYS A 16 -6.74 -14.35 19.83
CA CYS A 16 -7.94 -14.28 19.00
C CYS A 16 -7.56 -13.86 17.57
N TYR A 17 -7.42 -14.85 16.69
CA TYR A 17 -7.05 -14.64 15.30
C TYR A 17 -8.30 -14.46 14.43
N SER A 18 -8.27 -13.46 13.54
CA SER A 18 -9.26 -13.31 12.49
C SER A 18 -8.62 -13.53 11.13
N THR A 19 -9.32 -14.24 10.25
CA THR A 19 -8.93 -14.30 8.84
C THR A 19 -9.43 -13.04 8.16
N THR A 20 -8.51 -12.21 7.68
CA THR A 20 -8.86 -11.00 6.93
C THR A 20 -8.61 -11.23 5.44
N TYR A 21 -9.57 -10.81 4.62
CA TYR A 21 -9.49 -10.91 3.16
C TYR A 21 -9.39 -9.49 2.58
N PRO A 22 -8.20 -8.85 2.64
CA PRO A 22 -8.04 -7.48 2.17
C PRO A 22 -8.32 -7.34 0.67
N ASN A 23 -8.28 -8.42 -0.11
CA ASN A 23 -8.50 -8.42 -1.56
C ASN A 23 -9.86 -9.01 -2.00
N GLN A 24 -10.82 -9.21 -1.09
CA GLN A 24 -12.12 -9.85 -1.39
C GLN A 24 -12.95 -9.08 -2.44
N SER A 25 -12.79 -7.77 -2.52
CA SER A 25 -13.37 -6.93 -3.59
C SER A 25 -12.34 -5.94 -4.10
N GLN A 26 -12.58 -5.37 -5.29
CA GLN A 26 -11.73 -4.34 -5.90
C GLN A 26 -11.54 -3.15 -4.95
N PHE A 27 -12.62 -2.67 -4.34
CA PHE A 27 -12.57 -1.58 -3.36
C PHE A 27 -11.75 -1.95 -2.14
N GLN A 28 -11.96 -3.14 -1.55
CA GLN A 28 -11.19 -3.56 -0.38
C GLN A 28 -9.70 -3.68 -0.69
N ALA A 29 -9.36 -4.25 -1.86
CA ALA A 29 -7.98 -4.39 -2.33
C ALA A 29 -7.33 -3.03 -2.51
N TRP A 30 -7.98 -2.14 -3.25
CA TRP A 30 -7.54 -0.76 -3.46
C TRP A 30 -7.38 -0.02 -2.15
N ARG A 31 -8.37 -0.09 -1.24
CA ARG A 31 -8.35 0.58 0.05
C ARG A 31 -7.19 0.11 0.91
N ALA A 32 -6.93 -1.19 0.95
CA ALA A 32 -5.79 -1.76 1.66
C ALA A 32 -4.47 -1.20 1.11
N GLY A 33 -4.29 -1.29 -0.22
CA GLY A 33 -3.13 -0.73 -0.89
C GLY A 33 -2.96 0.77 -0.66
N PHE A 34 -4.02 1.55 -0.82
CA PHE A 34 -4.03 3.01 -0.64
C PHE A 34 -3.56 3.42 0.74
N ARG A 35 -4.12 2.80 1.79
CA ARG A 35 -3.73 3.09 3.17
C ARG A 35 -2.27 2.73 3.42
N GLU A 36 -1.79 1.60 2.91
CA GLU A 36 -0.38 1.21 3.03
C GLU A 36 0.57 2.15 2.27
N GLY A 37 0.19 2.57 1.05
CA GLY A 37 0.93 3.55 0.25
C GLY A 37 1.09 4.89 0.96
N VAL A 38 0.04 5.38 1.62
CA VAL A 38 0.10 6.58 2.46
C VAL A 38 0.96 6.33 3.70
N LYS A 39 0.71 5.24 4.44
CA LYS A 39 1.39 4.91 5.70
C LYS A 39 2.90 4.85 5.53
N MET A 40 3.37 4.17 4.48
CA MET A 40 4.80 4.04 4.20
C MET A 40 5.47 5.35 3.76
N CYS A 41 4.69 6.38 3.39
CA CYS A 41 5.23 7.71 3.11
C CYS A 41 5.39 8.58 4.34
N LEU A 42 4.75 8.22 5.46
CA LEU A 42 4.77 9.03 6.67
C LEU A 42 5.91 8.60 7.58
N VAL A 43 6.60 9.59 8.15
CA VAL A 43 7.58 9.38 9.21
C VAL A 43 6.91 9.78 10.52
N GLN A 44 6.68 8.80 11.40
CA GLN A 44 5.96 9.02 12.67
C GLN A 44 4.63 9.76 12.47
N GLY A 45 3.86 9.34 11.46
CA GLY A 45 2.56 9.92 11.14
C GLY A 45 2.59 11.35 10.55
N LYS A 46 3.77 11.86 10.16
CA LYS A 46 3.97 13.16 9.50
C LYS A 46 4.49 12.98 8.08
N LYS A 47 4.04 13.84 7.17
CA LYS A 47 4.51 13.88 5.77
C LYS A 47 5.90 14.54 5.71
N PRO A 48 6.94 13.85 5.21
CA PRO A 48 8.24 14.46 4.95
C PRO A 48 8.20 15.34 3.69
N SER A 49 9.23 16.16 3.49
CA SER A 49 9.48 16.80 2.20
C SER A 49 9.86 15.76 1.12
N VAL A 50 9.83 16.16 -0.15
CA VAL A 50 10.19 15.26 -1.27
C VAL A 50 11.66 14.84 -1.19
N ASP A 51 12.57 15.73 -0.81
CA ASP A 51 14.00 15.42 -0.72
C ASP A 51 14.27 14.48 0.47
N GLU A 52 13.68 14.75 1.64
CA GLU A 52 13.75 13.83 2.79
C GLU A 52 13.17 12.45 2.44
N PHE A 53 12.07 12.41 1.67
CA PHE A 53 11.48 11.16 1.24
C PHE A 53 12.42 10.36 0.34
N LYS A 54 13.10 11.00 -0.62
CA LYS A 54 14.08 10.32 -1.48
C LYS A 54 15.23 9.73 -0.68
N ASP A 55 15.76 10.47 0.30
CA ASP A 55 16.80 9.97 1.20
C ASP A 55 16.33 8.75 2.02
N LEU A 56 15.03 8.70 2.36
CA LEU A 56 14.42 7.55 3.04
C LEU A 56 14.18 6.38 2.09
N VAL A 57 13.83 6.61 0.81
CA VAL A 57 13.68 5.58 -0.24
C VAL A 57 14.95 4.74 -0.40
N HIS A 58 16.12 5.36 -0.25
CA HIS A 58 17.40 4.67 -0.31
C HIS A 58 17.70 3.81 0.93
N LYS A 59 16.91 3.92 2.00
CA LYS A 59 17.05 3.10 3.22
C LYS A 59 16.17 1.86 3.14
N GLN A 60 16.65 0.77 3.75
CA GLN A 60 16.09 -0.58 3.64
C GLN A 60 14.59 -0.71 4.02
N ASN A 61 14.07 0.20 4.86
CA ASN A 61 12.66 0.22 5.26
C ASN A 61 11.68 0.49 4.10
N MET A 62 12.15 1.08 2.99
CA MET A 62 11.30 1.40 1.84
C MET A 62 11.10 0.22 0.87
N ASN A 63 11.74 -0.92 1.13
CA ASN A 63 11.53 -2.17 0.38
C ASN A 63 10.06 -2.57 0.34
N ASN A 64 9.35 -2.46 1.46
CA ASN A 64 7.93 -2.84 1.52
C ASN A 64 7.05 -1.97 0.61
N LEU A 65 7.31 -0.66 0.55
CA LEU A 65 6.58 0.24 -0.35
C LEU A 65 6.81 -0.15 -1.81
N THR A 66 8.05 -0.47 -2.17
CA THR A 66 8.36 -0.90 -3.55
C THR A 66 7.70 -2.22 -3.91
N ILE A 67 7.53 -3.15 -2.96
CA ILE A 67 6.79 -4.40 -3.17
C ILE A 67 5.31 -4.09 -3.40
N TRP A 68 4.69 -3.26 -2.55
CA TRP A 68 3.30 -2.82 -2.72
C TRP A 68 3.05 -2.17 -4.09
N HIS A 69 4.02 -1.44 -4.62
CA HIS A 69 3.91 -0.80 -5.93
C HIS A 69 4.10 -1.73 -7.12
N ASN A 70 4.72 -2.90 -6.96
CA ASN A 70 5.21 -3.68 -8.10
C ASN A 70 4.80 -5.15 -8.09
N ILE A 71 4.44 -5.72 -6.94
CA ILE A 71 4.17 -7.16 -6.78
C ILE A 71 2.74 -7.36 -6.28
N GLY A 72 2.02 -8.31 -6.91
CA GLY A 72 0.64 -8.64 -6.52
C GLY A 72 -0.26 -9.06 -7.68
N ARG A 73 0.26 -9.10 -8.91
CA ARG A 73 -0.52 -9.42 -10.11
C ARG A 73 -1.03 -10.86 -10.19
N ASP A 74 -0.47 -11.75 -9.38
CA ASP A 74 -0.76 -13.17 -9.27
C ASP A 74 -1.99 -13.49 -8.40
N VAL A 75 -2.53 -12.52 -7.65
CA VAL A 75 -3.70 -12.73 -6.78
C VAL A 75 -4.92 -11.96 -7.29
N GLU A 76 -6.11 -12.48 -6.98
CA GLU A 76 -7.38 -11.82 -7.29
C GLU A 76 -7.41 -10.41 -6.70
N ASN A 77 -7.85 -9.44 -7.52
CA ASN A 77 -7.86 -8.01 -7.21
C ASN A 77 -6.50 -7.39 -6.83
N GLY A 78 -5.38 -8.12 -6.97
CA GLY A 78 -4.08 -7.62 -6.54
C GLY A 78 -3.60 -6.38 -7.31
N ILE A 79 -3.99 -6.24 -8.58
CA ILE A 79 -3.75 -5.01 -9.34
C ILE A 79 -4.41 -3.78 -8.69
N TRP A 80 -5.59 -3.94 -8.08
CA TRP A 80 -6.27 -2.84 -7.40
C TRP A 80 -5.52 -2.42 -6.14
N ALA A 81 -4.97 -3.37 -5.40
CA ALA A 81 -4.09 -3.07 -4.27
C ALA A 81 -2.83 -2.32 -4.72
N MET A 82 -2.22 -2.72 -5.84
CA MET A 82 -1.05 -2.04 -6.40
C MET A 82 -1.39 -0.63 -6.90
N VAL A 83 -2.54 -0.44 -7.55
CA VAL A 83 -3.07 0.87 -7.95
C VAL A 83 -3.28 1.74 -6.73
N GLY A 84 -3.97 1.22 -5.70
CA GLY A 84 -4.21 1.93 -4.45
C GLY A 84 -2.91 2.38 -3.81
N ALA A 85 -1.92 1.49 -3.68
CA ALA A 85 -0.63 1.84 -3.09
C ALA A 85 0.09 2.96 -3.84
N ARG A 86 0.09 2.92 -5.17
CA ARG A 86 0.67 3.99 -5.98
C ARG A 86 -0.11 5.29 -5.88
N GLU A 87 -1.43 5.21 -5.82
CA GLU A 87 -2.31 6.37 -5.70
C GLU A 87 -2.14 7.04 -4.34
N GLY A 88 -2.12 6.27 -3.25
CA GLY A 88 -1.85 6.76 -1.91
C GLY A 88 -0.51 7.49 -1.83
N THR A 89 0.57 6.88 -2.35
CA THR A 89 1.88 7.55 -2.44
C THR A 89 1.82 8.82 -3.29
N HIS A 90 1.13 8.78 -4.44
CA HIS A 90 1.02 9.92 -5.34
C HIS A 90 0.30 11.09 -4.66
N LEU A 91 -0.85 10.85 -4.04
CA LEU A 91 -1.58 11.89 -3.33
C LEU A 91 -0.78 12.41 -2.13
N THR A 92 -0.16 11.53 -1.34
CA THR A 92 0.63 11.97 -0.19
C THR A 92 1.82 12.83 -0.62
N MET A 93 2.61 12.41 -1.60
CA MET A 93 3.91 13.02 -1.89
C MET A 93 3.89 14.05 -3.02
N LEU A 94 2.97 13.92 -3.98
CA LEU A 94 2.97 14.72 -5.21
C LEU A 94 1.74 15.64 -5.37
N SER A 95 0.71 15.48 -4.53
CA SER A 95 -0.41 16.42 -4.48
C SER A 95 -0.21 17.45 -3.36
N ASN A 96 -0.55 18.71 -3.67
CA ASN A 96 -0.45 19.82 -2.72
C ASN A 96 -1.76 20.08 -1.97
N ASP A 97 -2.90 19.69 -2.54
CA ASP A 97 -4.23 20.09 -2.06
C ASP A 97 -4.95 18.99 -1.26
N TRP A 98 -4.27 17.89 -0.96
CA TRP A 98 -4.87 16.78 -0.22
C TRP A 98 -4.39 16.71 1.22
N ASP A 99 -5.34 16.68 2.16
CA ASP A 99 -5.07 16.40 3.56
C ASP A 99 -4.95 14.88 3.76
N TYR A 100 -3.70 14.41 3.90
CA TYR A 100 -3.38 13.00 4.09
C TYR A 100 -4.01 12.38 5.35
N THR A 101 -4.51 13.19 6.29
CA THR A 101 -5.21 12.66 7.49
C THR A 101 -6.59 12.07 7.16
N GLN A 102 -7.17 12.44 6.02
CA GLN A 102 -8.44 11.90 5.52
C GLN A 102 -8.38 10.39 5.25
N VAL A 103 -7.18 9.82 5.10
CA VAL A 103 -6.94 8.37 4.94
C VAL A 103 -7.52 7.52 6.10
N ARG A 104 -7.81 8.13 7.25
CA ARG A 104 -8.45 7.46 8.39
C ARG A 104 -9.96 7.27 8.20
N SER A 105 -10.60 8.12 7.40
CA SER A 105 -12.04 8.10 7.22
C SER A 105 -12.42 7.06 6.15
N PHE A 106 -13.10 6.00 6.58
CA PHE A 106 -13.62 5.00 5.65
C PHE A 106 -14.67 5.58 4.69
N ASP A 107 -15.50 6.51 5.16
CA ASP A 107 -16.48 7.21 4.33
C ASP A 107 -15.79 8.06 3.26
N TRP A 108 -14.70 8.76 3.62
CA TRP A 108 -13.93 9.52 2.63
C TRP A 108 -13.33 8.59 1.56
N LEU A 109 -12.73 7.47 1.99
CA LEU A 109 -12.14 6.49 1.07
C LEU A 109 -13.17 5.89 0.12
N GLU A 110 -14.36 5.56 0.63
CA GLU A 110 -15.46 5.02 -0.17
C GLU A 110 -15.99 6.05 -1.17
N ASN A 111 -16.22 7.29 -0.73
CA ASN A 111 -16.66 8.37 -1.61
C ASN A 111 -15.62 8.67 -2.70
N TYR A 112 -14.33 8.78 -2.33
CA TYR A 112 -13.24 9.01 -3.25
C TYR A 112 -13.18 7.91 -4.34
N TRP A 113 -13.24 6.65 -3.93
CA TRP A 113 -13.27 5.50 -4.83
C TRP A 113 -14.49 5.49 -5.77
N ASN A 114 -15.68 5.75 -5.22
CA ASN A 114 -16.93 5.73 -5.98
C ASN A 114 -17.00 6.86 -7.00
N ASP A 115 -16.53 8.06 -6.65
CA ASP A 115 -16.53 9.21 -7.56
C ASP A 115 -15.54 9.01 -8.71
N LYS A 116 -14.35 8.52 -8.39
CA LYS A 116 -13.35 8.06 -9.38
C LYS A 116 -13.94 7.03 -10.34
N ASN A 117 -14.54 5.96 -9.83
CA ASN A 117 -15.11 4.90 -10.67
C ASN A 117 -16.27 5.37 -11.54
N ARG A 118 -17.12 6.28 -11.04
CA ARG A 118 -18.24 6.84 -11.81
C ARG A 118 -17.77 7.79 -12.91
N GLN A 119 -16.76 8.61 -12.65
CA GLN A 119 -16.29 9.64 -13.57
C GLN A 119 -15.28 9.12 -14.61
N GLU A 120 -14.34 8.27 -14.18
CA GLU A 120 -13.18 7.90 -14.99
C GLU A 120 -13.29 6.51 -15.63
N LYS A 121 -14.32 5.70 -15.27
CA LYS A 121 -14.43 4.28 -15.64
C LYS A 121 -13.08 3.57 -15.50
N LEU A 122 -12.51 3.58 -14.29
CA LEU A 122 -11.11 3.21 -14.07
C LEU A 122 -10.76 1.86 -14.71
N ASN A 123 -9.81 1.92 -15.65
CA ASN A 123 -9.04 0.77 -16.07
C ASN A 123 -7.83 0.64 -15.14
N PRO A 124 -7.74 -0.42 -14.31
CA PRO A 124 -6.66 -0.55 -13.34
C PRO A 124 -5.28 -0.62 -14.01
N GLU A 125 -5.17 -1.13 -15.23
CA GLU A 125 -3.90 -1.17 -15.98
C GLU A 125 -3.41 0.22 -16.36
N GLU A 126 -4.29 1.02 -16.96
CA GLU A 126 -3.95 2.36 -17.41
C GLU A 126 -3.63 3.25 -16.22
N THR A 127 -4.42 3.16 -15.15
CA THR A 127 -4.20 3.89 -13.90
C THR A 127 -2.89 3.48 -13.24
N TYR A 128 -2.60 2.18 -13.14
CA TYR A 128 -1.34 1.66 -12.61
C TYR A 128 -0.13 2.24 -13.35
N MET A 129 -0.16 2.22 -14.68
CA MET A 129 0.92 2.72 -15.54
C MET A 129 1.06 4.25 -15.43
N LYS A 130 -0.07 4.98 -15.41
CA LYS A 130 -0.09 6.44 -15.28
C LYS A 130 0.51 6.90 -13.95
N LEU A 131 0.06 6.32 -12.84
CA LEU A 131 0.55 6.66 -11.50
C LEU A 131 2.03 6.36 -11.37
N GLY A 132 2.47 5.18 -11.81
CA GLY A 132 3.87 4.79 -11.67
C GLY A 132 4.83 5.63 -12.52
N ARG A 133 4.41 6.14 -13.69
CA ARG A 133 5.19 7.16 -14.42
C ARG A 133 5.38 8.43 -13.60
N GLY A 134 4.34 8.90 -12.90
CA GLY A 134 4.41 10.07 -12.03
C GLY A 134 5.34 9.87 -10.82
N LEU A 135 5.33 8.67 -10.24
CA LEU A 135 6.12 8.32 -9.06
C LEU A 135 7.62 8.21 -9.32
N ARG A 136 8.07 8.12 -10.57
CA ARG A 136 9.51 8.18 -10.91
C ARG A 136 10.19 9.46 -10.41
N ARG A 137 9.43 10.53 -10.19
CA ARG A 137 9.92 11.80 -9.62
C ARG A 137 10.44 11.65 -8.19
N LEU A 138 10.02 10.59 -7.49
CA LEU A 138 10.39 10.26 -6.11
C LEU A 138 11.52 9.22 -6.03
N ASP A 139 12.18 8.90 -7.15
CA ASP A 139 13.25 7.88 -7.25
C ASP A 139 12.82 6.48 -6.80
N LEU A 140 11.50 6.21 -6.82
CA LEU A 140 10.94 4.89 -6.56
C LEU A 140 11.10 3.98 -7.79
N PRO A 141 11.50 2.70 -7.61
CA PRO A 141 11.55 1.75 -8.70
C PRO A 141 10.15 1.49 -9.24
N TYR A 142 10.02 1.70 -10.54
CA TYR A 142 8.81 1.41 -11.29
C TYR A 142 9.06 0.21 -12.21
N LEU A 143 8.38 -0.90 -11.89
CA LEU A 143 8.42 -2.13 -12.65
C LEU A 143 7.00 -2.49 -13.09
N ASN A 144 6.89 -3.12 -14.25
CA ASN A 144 5.61 -3.63 -14.76
C ASN A 144 5.64 -5.15 -14.78
N TYR A 145 5.69 -5.75 -13.59
CA TYR A 145 5.63 -7.19 -13.46
C TYR A 145 4.25 -7.72 -13.89
N ASN A 146 4.24 -8.91 -14.48
CA ASN A 146 3.01 -9.64 -14.77
C ASN A 146 2.71 -10.61 -13.61
N ALA A 147 1.69 -11.45 -13.76
CA ALA A 147 1.31 -12.44 -12.77
C ALA A 147 2.45 -13.44 -12.49
N GLU A 148 3.09 -13.98 -13.53
CA GLU A 148 4.19 -14.96 -13.40
C GLU A 148 5.39 -14.37 -12.64
N HIS A 149 5.78 -13.13 -12.97
CA HIS A 149 6.86 -12.43 -12.27
C HIS A 149 6.52 -12.20 -10.79
N SER A 150 5.28 -11.84 -10.47
CA SER A 150 4.85 -11.64 -9.08
C SER A 150 4.87 -12.96 -8.29
N ALA A 151 4.37 -14.04 -8.90
CA ALA A 151 4.38 -15.38 -8.30
C ALA A 151 5.82 -15.88 -8.08
N PHE A 152 6.69 -15.70 -9.07
CA PHE A 152 8.11 -16.07 -8.97
C PHE A 152 8.81 -15.33 -7.83
N PHE A 153 8.63 -14.00 -7.75
CA PHE A 153 9.19 -13.20 -6.66
C PHE A 153 8.70 -13.70 -5.31
N LYS A 154 7.39 -13.88 -5.13
CA LYS A 154 6.80 -14.34 -3.86
C LYS A 154 7.30 -15.73 -3.46
N HIS A 155 7.44 -16.65 -4.41
CA HIS A 155 7.96 -17.98 -4.16
C HIS A 155 9.35 -17.94 -3.52
N HIS A 156 10.27 -17.15 -4.08
CA HIS A 156 11.63 -17.03 -3.56
C HIS A 156 11.73 -16.11 -2.33
N TYR A 157 10.88 -15.09 -2.23
CA TYR A 157 10.84 -14.22 -1.05
C TYR A 157 10.41 -15.00 0.19
N LEU A 158 9.44 -15.91 0.03
CA LEU A 158 8.92 -16.75 1.11
C LEU A 158 9.71 -18.04 1.33
N SER A 159 10.59 -18.47 0.40
CA SER A 159 11.26 -19.77 0.50
C SER A 159 12.16 -19.91 1.72
N ASN A 160 12.68 -18.79 2.22
CA ASN A 160 13.53 -18.75 3.42
C ASN A 160 12.72 -18.40 4.68
N TRP A 161 11.42 -18.14 4.56
CA TRP A 161 10.58 -17.81 5.70
C TRP A 161 10.11 -19.08 6.39
N THR A 162 10.48 -19.22 7.66
CA THR A 162 10.04 -20.33 8.52
C THR A 162 9.20 -19.77 9.65
N ASN A 163 7.89 -20.03 9.64
CA ASN A 163 7.06 -19.78 10.81
C ASN A 163 7.41 -20.82 11.88
N ARG A 164 8.15 -20.40 12.92
CA ARG A 164 8.63 -21.28 14.00
C ARG A 164 7.58 -21.57 15.07
N GLY A 165 6.36 -21.09 14.88
CA GLY A 165 5.23 -21.29 15.78
C GLY A 165 4.80 -20.01 16.51
N LEU A 166 3.55 -20.00 16.99
CA LEU A 166 2.87 -18.83 17.56
C LEU A 166 3.57 -18.24 18.79
N MET A 167 4.37 -19.03 19.50
CA MET A 167 5.09 -18.62 20.72
C MET A 167 6.56 -18.29 20.48
N VAL A 168 7.05 -18.37 19.24
CA VAL A 168 8.44 -18.12 18.90
C VAL A 168 8.53 -16.75 18.24
N ARG A 169 9.26 -15.82 18.87
CA ARG A 169 9.59 -14.55 18.23
C ARG A 169 10.36 -14.85 16.94
N GLU A 170 9.97 -14.23 15.84
CA GLU A 170 10.83 -14.16 14.65
C GLU A 170 12.15 -13.56 15.11
N ILE A 171 13.24 -14.30 14.96
CA ILE A 171 14.56 -13.88 15.45
C ILE A 171 15.06 -12.77 14.53
N ASP A 172 15.53 -11.67 15.13
CA ASP A 172 16.18 -10.53 14.45
C ASP A 172 17.43 -10.94 13.65
#